data_AF-A0A377AMF0-F1
#
_entry.id   AF-A0A377AMF0-F1
#
_cell.length_a   1.000
_cell.length_b   1.000
_cell.length_c   1.000
_cell.angle_alpha   90.00
_cell.angle_beta   90.00
_cell.angle_gamma   90.00
#
_symmetry.space_group_name_H-M   'P 1'
#
loop_
_entity.id
_entity.type
_entity.pdbx_description
1 polymer ?
#
loop_
_entity_poly.entity_id
_entity_poly.type
_entity_poly.pdbx_seq_one_letter_code
_entity_poly.pdbx_strand_id
1 'polypeptide(L)'
;MTSPLSLVISAFARVEDVRHTITPQLSTEDNALLLIDLGKGNNALGATALAQVYRQLGDKPADVRDVAQLKGFYDAIQALVAQRKLLAYHDRSDGGLVVTLAEMAFAGHCGIDADIATLGDDRLAALFSEELGAVIQVRAADREAVEAVLAQHGLADCVHYVGQAVSGDRFVITANGQTVFSESRTTLRVWWAETTWQMQRLRDNPECADQEHQAKSNDADPGLNVKLSFDINEDVAAPFIATGARPKVAVLREQGVNSHVEMAAAFHRAGFDAIDVHMSDLLAGRTGLEGFHALVACGGFSYGDVLGAGEGWAKSILFNDRVRDEFATFFHRPQTLALGVCNGCQMMSNLRELIPGSELWPRFVRNTSDRFEARFSLVEVTQSPSLLLQGMVARRCRLLSLMVKGAWKYVMGRIWRHWKAKGWWHCAMSITSAKSLKPTRLTRTVHRTVLRRSRLKVVELPL
;
A
#
# COMPACT_ATOMS: atom_id res chain seq x y z
N MET A 1 -22.18 29.59 4.12
CA MET A 1 -22.27 28.20 3.63
C MET A 1 -23.03 27.43 4.70
N THR A 2 -24.10 26.72 4.33
CA THR A 2 -24.85 25.85 5.25
C THR A 2 -24.67 24.43 4.76
N SER A 3 -24.14 23.56 5.60
CA SER A 3 -23.96 22.15 5.25
C SER A 3 -25.31 21.41 5.20
N PRO A 4 -25.47 20.36 4.37
CA PRO A 4 -26.56 19.42 4.49
C PRO A 4 -26.55 18.72 5.87
N LEU A 5 -27.64 18.06 6.25
CA LEU A 5 -27.59 17.05 7.30
C LEU A 5 -26.58 15.97 6.86
N SER A 6 -25.52 15.77 7.64
CA SER A 6 -24.42 14.87 7.28
C SER A 6 -24.29 13.75 8.31
N LEU A 7 -24.92 12.61 8.03
CA LEU A 7 -24.77 11.40 8.81
C LEU A 7 -23.59 10.59 8.25
N VAL A 8 -22.62 10.26 9.10
CA VAL A 8 -21.54 9.32 8.78
C VAL A 8 -21.73 8.08 9.64
N ILE A 9 -21.93 6.94 8.99
CA ILE A 9 -22.05 5.64 9.66
C ILE A 9 -20.73 4.88 9.53
N SER A 10 -20.20 4.43 10.66
CA SER A 10 -19.06 3.50 10.71
C SER A 10 -19.52 2.16 11.26
N ALA A 11 -19.37 1.10 10.48
CA ALA A 11 -19.73 -0.26 10.87
C ALA A 11 -18.48 -1.01 11.39
N PHE A 12 -18.65 -1.76 12.49
CA PHE A 12 -17.60 -2.59 13.07
C PHE A 12 -18.14 -4.01 13.27
N ALA A 13 -17.39 -5.01 12.83
CA ALA A 13 -17.76 -6.41 12.97
C ALA A 13 -16.54 -7.28 13.31
N ARG A 14 -16.76 -8.34 14.09
CA ARG A 14 -15.80 -9.45 14.18
C ARG A 14 -15.77 -10.15 12.82
N VAL A 15 -14.58 -10.34 12.27
CA VAL A 15 -14.36 -11.13 11.06
C VAL A 15 -14.05 -12.57 11.46
N GLU A 16 -14.78 -13.53 10.89
CA GLU A 16 -14.54 -14.96 11.14
C GLU A 16 -13.24 -15.44 10.49
N ASP A 17 -13.02 -15.09 9.21
CA ASP A 17 -11.80 -15.42 8.48
C ASP A 17 -11.40 -14.31 7.51
N VAL A 18 -10.28 -13.65 7.80
CA VAL A 18 -9.75 -12.52 7.00
C VAL A 18 -9.26 -12.95 5.61
N ARG A 19 -8.96 -14.24 5.41
CA ARG A 19 -8.46 -14.79 4.13
C ARG A 19 -9.56 -14.82 3.07
N HIS A 20 -10.82 -14.72 3.50
CA HIS A 20 -11.97 -14.85 2.62
C HIS A 20 -12.52 -13.51 2.10
N THR A 21 -11.93 -12.40 2.53
CA THR A 21 -12.26 -11.05 2.05
C THR A 21 -12.15 -10.97 0.53
N ILE A 22 -13.17 -10.37 -0.09
CA ILE A 22 -13.27 -10.14 -1.53
C ILE A 22 -13.00 -8.65 -1.79
N THR A 23 -12.43 -8.34 -2.95
CA THR A 23 -12.11 -6.96 -3.38
C THR A 23 -12.73 -6.67 -4.75
N PRO A 24 -12.65 -5.42 -5.24
CA PRO A 24 -13.06 -5.09 -6.61
C PRO A 24 -12.16 -5.66 -7.72
N GLN A 25 -11.07 -6.37 -7.39
CA GLN A 25 -10.10 -6.86 -8.36
C GLN A 25 -10.69 -7.98 -9.22
N LEU A 26 -11.09 -7.65 -10.46
CA LEU A 26 -11.64 -8.62 -11.40
C LEU A 26 -10.63 -9.69 -11.81
N SER A 27 -11.11 -10.92 -11.99
CA SER A 27 -10.42 -11.99 -12.74
C SER A 27 -10.82 -11.94 -14.21
N THR A 28 -9.94 -12.38 -15.11
CA THR A 28 -10.24 -12.55 -16.54
C THR A 28 -10.37 -14.01 -16.96
N GLU A 29 -10.47 -14.94 -16.00
CA GLU A 29 -10.98 -16.30 -16.25
C GLU A 29 -12.45 -16.25 -16.71
N ASP A 30 -12.99 -17.35 -17.23
CA ASP A 30 -14.40 -17.42 -17.64
C ASP A 30 -15.32 -17.01 -16.48
N ASN A 31 -16.00 -15.87 -16.63
CA ASN A 31 -16.68 -15.19 -15.53
C ASN A 31 -18.03 -14.61 -15.94
N ALA A 32 -18.82 -14.24 -14.94
CA ALA A 32 -20.06 -13.51 -15.09
C ALA A 32 -20.11 -12.36 -14.08
N LEU A 33 -20.52 -11.18 -14.54
CA LEU A 33 -20.82 -10.01 -13.72
C LEU A 33 -22.33 -9.95 -13.50
N LEU A 34 -22.73 -9.96 -12.23
CA LEU A 34 -24.12 -9.85 -11.80
C LEU A 34 -24.28 -8.54 -11.01
N LEU A 35 -25.16 -7.66 -11.47
CA LEU A 35 -25.66 -6.54 -10.68
C LEU A 35 -26.76 -7.05 -9.75
N ILE A 36 -26.68 -6.68 -8.49
CA ILE A 36 -27.77 -6.79 -7.52
C ILE A 36 -28.31 -5.38 -7.30
N ASP A 37 -29.39 -5.03 -8.00
CA ASP A 37 -30.06 -3.73 -7.96
C ASP A 37 -31.10 -3.68 -6.83
N LEU A 38 -30.69 -3.20 -5.65
CA LEU A 38 -31.62 -2.95 -4.54
C LEU A 38 -32.47 -1.69 -4.75
N GLY A 39 -32.21 -0.94 -5.83
CA GLY A 39 -33.06 0.14 -6.32
C GLY A 39 -34.35 -0.34 -6.97
N LYS A 40 -34.46 -1.62 -7.33
CA LYS A 40 -35.65 -2.23 -7.96
C LYS A 40 -36.09 -1.47 -9.22
N GLY A 41 -35.13 -1.02 -10.03
CA GLY A 41 -35.38 -0.24 -11.24
C GLY A 41 -35.88 1.19 -11.04
N ASN A 42 -35.89 1.72 -9.80
CA ASN A 42 -36.29 3.12 -9.57
C ASN A 42 -35.35 4.11 -10.26
N ASN A 43 -34.06 3.76 -10.37
CA ASN A 43 -33.03 4.51 -11.08
C ASN A 43 -33.04 6.02 -10.74
N ALA A 44 -33.15 6.36 -9.45
CA ALA A 44 -33.26 7.74 -9.00
C ALA A 44 -31.98 8.55 -9.26
N LEU A 45 -32.12 9.78 -9.80
CA LEU A 45 -31.01 10.67 -10.16
C LEU A 45 -30.88 11.93 -9.29
N GLY A 46 -31.79 12.14 -8.33
CA GLY A 46 -31.70 13.25 -7.39
C GLY A 46 -30.52 13.08 -6.42
N ALA A 47 -29.84 14.18 -6.12
CA ALA A 47 -28.69 14.28 -5.24
C ALA A 47 -27.49 13.37 -5.58
N THR A 48 -27.40 12.92 -6.84
CA THR A 48 -26.29 12.08 -7.32
C THR A 48 -25.06 12.89 -7.70
N ALA A 49 -23.91 12.23 -7.80
CA ALA A 49 -22.69 12.79 -8.39
C ALA A 49 -22.95 13.31 -9.81
N LEU A 50 -23.78 12.62 -10.61
CA LEU A 50 -24.21 13.09 -11.93
C LEU A 50 -24.90 14.46 -11.84
N ALA A 51 -25.95 14.57 -11.01
CA ALA A 51 -26.65 15.84 -10.84
C ALA A 51 -25.69 16.96 -10.37
N GLN A 52 -24.81 16.63 -9.42
CA GLN A 52 -23.85 17.55 -8.84
C GLN A 52 -22.88 18.14 -9.89
N VAL A 53 -22.28 17.32 -10.76
CA VAL A 53 -21.34 17.82 -11.79
C VAL A 53 -22.04 18.66 -12.86
N TYR A 54 -23.34 18.48 -13.04
CA TYR A 54 -24.19 19.35 -13.86
C TYR A 54 -24.86 20.50 -13.08
N ARG A 55 -24.39 20.76 -11.84
CA ARG A 55 -24.84 21.87 -10.97
C ARG A 55 -26.33 21.83 -10.67
N GLN A 56 -26.90 20.63 -10.59
CA GLN A 56 -28.30 20.38 -10.28
C GLN A 56 -28.42 19.55 -9.00
N LEU A 57 -29.60 19.61 -8.38
CA LEU A 57 -29.98 18.69 -7.30
C LEU A 57 -30.85 17.54 -7.80
N GLY A 58 -31.53 17.69 -8.95
CA GLY A 58 -32.47 16.68 -9.46
C GLY A 58 -33.83 16.71 -8.74
N ASP A 59 -34.56 15.60 -8.80
CA ASP A 59 -35.93 15.47 -8.27
C ASP A 59 -35.97 14.55 -7.03
N LYS A 60 -35.84 13.23 -7.24
CA LYS A 60 -35.90 12.23 -6.16
C LYS A 60 -34.57 11.50 -6.00
N PRO A 61 -34.06 11.35 -4.77
CA PRO A 61 -32.85 10.57 -4.51
C PRO A 61 -33.14 9.07 -4.38
N ALA A 62 -32.05 8.30 -4.35
CA ALA A 62 -32.04 6.91 -3.91
C ALA A 62 -32.51 6.79 -2.44
N ASP A 63 -33.01 5.61 -2.07
CA ASP A 63 -33.37 5.27 -0.68
C ASP A 63 -33.36 3.75 -0.48
N VAL A 64 -33.43 3.29 0.77
CA VAL A 64 -33.69 1.87 1.07
C VAL A 64 -35.10 1.53 0.58
N ARG A 65 -35.18 0.83 -0.56
CA ARG A 65 -36.46 0.46 -1.18
C ARG A 65 -37.18 -0.67 -0.46
N ASP A 66 -36.43 -1.59 0.13
CA ASP A 66 -36.95 -2.76 0.84
C ASP A 66 -35.95 -3.24 1.90
N VAL A 67 -36.34 -3.18 3.17
CA VAL A 67 -35.48 -3.56 4.31
C VAL A 67 -35.23 -5.07 4.33
N ALA A 68 -36.22 -5.88 3.95
CA ALA A 68 -36.07 -7.34 3.94
C ALA A 68 -35.07 -7.76 2.86
N GLN A 69 -35.12 -7.13 1.68
CA GLN A 69 -34.15 -7.37 0.62
C GLN A 69 -32.76 -6.82 0.97
N LEU A 70 -32.64 -5.69 1.66
CA LEU A 70 -31.34 -5.19 2.13
C LEU A 70 -30.67 -6.18 3.10
N LYS A 71 -31.44 -6.73 4.04
CA LYS A 71 -30.95 -7.79 4.94
C LYS A 71 -30.64 -9.08 4.16
N GLY A 72 -31.52 -9.48 3.24
CA GLY A 72 -31.34 -10.65 2.38
C GLY A 72 -30.08 -10.56 1.54
N PHE A 73 -29.77 -9.37 1.00
CA PHE A 73 -28.53 -9.07 0.30
C PHE A 73 -27.31 -9.31 1.17
N TYR A 74 -27.27 -8.72 2.37
CA TYR A 74 -26.17 -8.95 3.29
C TYR A 74 -25.98 -10.44 3.60
N ASP A 75 -27.07 -11.15 3.97
CA ASP A 75 -27.03 -12.56 4.32
C ASP A 75 -26.57 -13.44 3.12
N ALA A 76 -27.04 -13.15 1.91
CA ALA A 76 -26.65 -13.84 0.70
C ALA A 76 -25.16 -13.64 0.38
N ILE A 77 -24.65 -12.41 0.49
CA ILE A 77 -23.23 -12.12 0.29
C ILE A 77 -22.38 -12.85 1.35
N GLN A 78 -22.79 -12.88 2.62
CA GLN A 78 -22.08 -13.66 3.64
C GLN A 78 -22.03 -15.15 3.29
N ALA A 79 -23.14 -15.73 2.82
CA ALA A 79 -23.20 -17.12 2.38
C ALA A 79 -22.25 -17.37 1.20
N LEU A 80 -22.25 -16.52 0.18
CA LEU A 80 -21.40 -16.65 -1.00
C LEU A 80 -19.90 -16.47 -0.67
N VAL A 81 -19.56 -15.58 0.26
CA VAL A 81 -18.19 -15.39 0.77
C VAL A 81 -17.72 -16.64 1.50
N ALA A 82 -18.54 -17.18 2.41
CA ALA A 82 -18.23 -18.42 3.15
C ALA A 82 -18.07 -19.62 2.22
N GLN A 83 -18.88 -19.70 1.15
CA GLN A 83 -18.82 -20.74 0.12
C GLN A 83 -17.72 -20.52 -0.93
N ARG A 84 -16.97 -19.41 -0.87
CA ARG A 84 -15.90 -19.06 -1.82
C ARG A 84 -16.39 -18.99 -3.29
N LYS A 85 -17.61 -18.49 -3.48
CA LYS A 85 -18.26 -18.38 -4.80
C LYS A 85 -18.00 -17.06 -5.52
N LEU A 86 -17.53 -16.04 -4.81
CA LEU A 86 -17.22 -14.74 -5.39
C LEU A 86 -15.75 -14.68 -5.82
N LEU A 87 -15.52 -14.18 -7.04
CA LEU A 87 -14.20 -13.79 -7.53
C LEU A 87 -13.88 -12.33 -7.13
N ALA A 88 -14.86 -11.44 -7.32
CA ALA A 88 -14.76 -10.02 -6.98
C ALA A 88 -16.10 -9.48 -6.50
N TYR A 89 -16.07 -8.35 -5.80
CA TYR A 89 -17.23 -7.64 -5.27
C TYR A 89 -16.91 -6.15 -5.25
N HIS A 90 -17.86 -5.33 -5.70
CA HIS A 90 -17.82 -3.89 -5.48
C HIS A 90 -19.25 -3.34 -5.36
N ASP A 91 -19.52 -2.56 -4.31
CA ASP A 91 -20.82 -1.94 -4.13
C ASP A 91 -21.05 -0.76 -5.09
N ARG A 92 -22.32 -0.40 -5.24
CA ARG A 92 -22.75 0.81 -5.94
C ARG A 92 -22.96 1.93 -4.93
N SER A 93 -22.32 3.06 -5.20
CA SER A 93 -22.34 4.27 -4.37
C SER A 93 -22.19 5.50 -5.27
N ASP A 94 -21.30 6.45 -4.95
CA ASP A 94 -21.10 7.69 -5.71
C ASP A 94 -20.77 7.39 -7.19
N GLY A 95 -21.52 8.00 -8.11
CA GLY A 95 -21.35 7.83 -9.55
C GLY A 95 -22.01 6.58 -10.15
N GLY A 96 -22.65 5.74 -9.32
CA GLY A 96 -23.51 4.66 -9.78
C GLY A 96 -22.77 3.47 -10.42
N LEU A 97 -23.52 2.67 -11.18
CA LEU A 97 -23.05 1.42 -11.79
C LEU A 97 -21.82 1.62 -12.68
N VAL A 98 -21.75 2.73 -13.43
CA VAL A 98 -20.63 2.98 -14.33
C VAL A 98 -19.32 3.15 -13.57
N VAL A 99 -19.34 3.81 -12.40
CA VAL A 99 -18.15 3.97 -11.55
C VAL A 99 -17.79 2.63 -10.90
N THR A 100 -18.76 1.88 -10.39
CA THR A 100 -18.53 0.53 -9.84
C THR A 100 -17.79 -0.36 -10.85
N LEU A 101 -18.30 -0.45 -12.09
CA LEU A 101 -17.67 -1.24 -13.14
C LEU A 101 -16.30 -0.71 -13.54
N ALA A 102 -16.14 0.62 -13.64
CA ALA A 102 -14.87 1.23 -14.00
C ALA A 102 -13.79 0.95 -12.94
N GLU A 103 -14.10 1.12 -11.66
CA GLU A 103 -13.17 0.87 -10.56
C GLU A 103 -12.82 -0.61 -10.41
N MET A 104 -13.78 -1.51 -10.65
CA MET A 104 -13.50 -2.95 -10.75
C MET A 104 -12.52 -3.25 -11.89
N ALA A 105 -12.71 -2.62 -13.06
CA ALA A 105 -11.81 -2.75 -14.21
C ALA A 105 -10.41 -2.16 -13.94
N PHE A 106 -10.33 -1.06 -13.19
CA PHE A 106 -9.06 -0.46 -12.76
C PHE A 106 -8.30 -1.40 -11.82
N ALA A 107 -8.99 -2.01 -10.86
CA ALA A 107 -8.40 -2.94 -9.90
C ALA A 107 -7.96 -4.25 -10.56
N GLY A 108 -8.77 -4.79 -11.48
CA GLY A 108 -8.45 -5.99 -12.25
C GLY A 108 -7.47 -5.77 -13.41
N HIS A 109 -7.13 -4.51 -13.73
CA HIS A 109 -6.33 -4.12 -14.90
C HIS A 109 -6.80 -4.80 -16.20
N CYS A 110 -8.10 -4.77 -16.42
CA CYS A 110 -8.76 -5.48 -17.52
C CYS A 110 -9.86 -4.62 -18.16
N GLY A 111 -10.55 -5.18 -19.15
CA GLY A 111 -11.69 -4.57 -19.83
C GLY A 111 -13.02 -5.08 -19.29
N ILE A 112 -14.08 -4.41 -19.71
CA ILE A 112 -15.49 -4.76 -19.43
C ILE A 112 -16.22 -4.87 -20.76
N ASP A 113 -17.00 -5.94 -20.89
CA ASP A 113 -18.03 -6.08 -21.91
C ASP A 113 -19.36 -6.27 -21.21
N ALA A 114 -20.19 -5.21 -21.20
CA ALA A 114 -21.44 -5.17 -20.47
C ALA A 114 -22.65 -4.86 -21.36
N ASP A 115 -23.81 -5.40 -21.01
CA ASP A 115 -25.11 -5.05 -21.57
C ASP A 115 -26.07 -4.63 -20.45
N ILE A 116 -26.71 -3.46 -20.62
CA ILE A 116 -27.62 -2.85 -19.64
C ILE A 116 -29.08 -2.82 -20.11
N ALA A 117 -29.43 -3.56 -21.17
CA ALA A 117 -30.78 -3.51 -21.74
C ALA A 117 -31.87 -3.92 -20.75
N THR A 118 -31.54 -4.76 -19.77
CA THR A 118 -32.48 -5.22 -18.74
C THR A 118 -32.70 -4.21 -17.60
N LEU A 119 -31.96 -3.10 -17.59
CA LEU A 119 -31.98 -2.11 -16.50
C LEU A 119 -32.91 -0.91 -16.77
N GLY A 120 -33.71 -0.99 -17.84
CA GLY A 120 -34.66 0.03 -18.26
C GLY A 120 -34.22 0.83 -19.49
N ASP A 121 -35.17 1.54 -20.09
CA ASP A 121 -34.94 2.31 -21.33
C ASP A 121 -34.09 3.57 -21.09
N ASP A 122 -34.16 4.15 -19.90
CA ASP A 122 -33.33 5.29 -19.50
C ASP A 122 -31.92 4.81 -19.11
N ARG A 123 -31.06 4.75 -20.13
CA ARG A 123 -29.65 4.33 -20.01
C ARG A 123 -28.84 5.24 -19.08
N LEU A 124 -29.18 6.53 -19.00
CA LEU A 124 -28.47 7.47 -18.13
C LEU A 124 -28.81 7.16 -16.67
N ALA A 125 -30.10 6.99 -16.37
CA ALA A 125 -30.58 6.64 -15.05
C ALA A 125 -30.06 5.26 -14.58
N ALA A 126 -30.04 4.27 -15.47
CA ALA A 126 -29.50 2.94 -15.17
C ALA A 126 -28.01 2.96 -14.79
N LEU A 127 -27.21 3.82 -15.44
CA LEU A 127 -25.77 3.89 -15.21
C LEU A 127 -25.37 4.76 -14.01
N PHE A 128 -26.08 5.86 -13.77
CA PHE A 128 -25.67 6.89 -12.81
C PHE A 128 -26.55 6.99 -11.56
N SER A 129 -27.60 6.17 -11.45
CA SER A 129 -28.34 6.10 -10.20
C SER A 129 -27.46 5.51 -9.09
N GLU A 130 -27.58 6.10 -7.91
CA GLU A 130 -26.80 5.74 -6.72
C GLU A 130 -27.67 4.95 -5.73
N GLU A 131 -28.58 4.13 -6.29
CA GLU A 131 -29.34 3.16 -5.52
C GLU A 131 -28.40 2.14 -4.87
N LEU A 132 -28.80 1.59 -3.73
CA LEU A 132 -28.02 0.53 -3.07
C LEU A 132 -27.89 -0.69 -3.98
N GLY A 133 -26.82 -1.45 -3.79
CA GLY A 133 -26.54 -2.64 -4.57
C GLY A 133 -25.06 -2.90 -4.72
N ALA A 134 -24.73 -3.89 -5.53
CA ALA A 134 -23.35 -4.24 -5.85
C ALA A 134 -23.26 -4.96 -7.19
N VAL A 135 -22.07 -4.92 -7.78
CA VAL A 135 -21.67 -5.87 -8.81
C VAL A 135 -20.82 -6.95 -8.17
N ILE A 136 -21.24 -8.21 -8.37
CA ILE A 136 -20.44 -9.38 -8.01
C ILE A 136 -19.89 -10.03 -9.27
N GLN A 137 -18.65 -10.48 -9.19
CA GLN A 137 -18.06 -11.34 -10.20
C GLN A 137 -18.02 -12.77 -9.67
N VAL A 138 -18.46 -13.70 -10.50
CA VAL A 138 -18.43 -15.15 -10.21
C VAL A 138 -17.84 -15.90 -11.40
N ARG A 139 -17.41 -17.14 -11.18
CA ARG A 139 -17.04 -18.02 -12.31
C ARG A 139 -18.27 -18.26 -13.17
N ALA A 140 -18.09 -18.33 -14.49
CA ALA A 140 -19.20 -18.58 -15.40
C ALA A 140 -19.97 -19.86 -15.04
N ALA A 141 -19.25 -20.93 -14.66
CA ALA A 141 -19.83 -22.21 -14.24
C ALA A 141 -20.60 -22.15 -12.91
N ASP A 142 -20.36 -21.13 -12.08
CA ASP A 142 -21.02 -20.96 -10.78
C ASP A 142 -22.28 -20.06 -10.87
N ARG A 143 -22.56 -19.45 -12.02
CA ARG A 143 -23.60 -18.43 -12.19
C ARG A 143 -24.98 -18.88 -11.71
N GLU A 144 -25.50 -20.00 -12.23
CA GLU A 144 -26.85 -20.48 -11.88
C GLU A 144 -26.97 -20.80 -10.38
N ALA A 145 -25.93 -21.39 -9.78
CA ALA A 145 -25.92 -21.68 -8.36
C ALA A 145 -25.93 -20.40 -7.50
N VAL A 146 -25.22 -19.37 -7.94
CA VAL A 146 -25.19 -18.06 -7.27
C VAL A 146 -26.54 -17.35 -7.39
N GLU A 147 -27.13 -17.32 -8.58
CA GLU A 147 -28.47 -16.77 -8.82
C GLU A 147 -29.52 -17.47 -7.94
N ALA A 148 -29.42 -18.80 -7.78
CA ALA A 148 -30.29 -19.57 -6.90
C ALA A 148 -30.14 -19.19 -5.42
N VAL A 149 -28.91 -18.96 -4.93
CA VAL A 149 -28.68 -18.45 -3.56
C VAL A 149 -29.31 -17.07 -3.40
N LEU A 150 -29.09 -16.15 -4.35
CA LEU A 150 -29.69 -14.81 -4.31
C LEU A 150 -31.23 -14.89 -4.31
N ALA A 151 -31.81 -15.77 -5.11
CA ALA A 151 -33.25 -16.00 -5.16
C ALA A 151 -33.82 -16.52 -3.83
N GLN A 152 -33.11 -17.44 -3.14
CA GLN A 152 -33.50 -17.93 -1.81
C GLN A 152 -33.57 -16.82 -0.76
N HIS A 153 -32.82 -15.74 -0.96
CA HIS A 153 -32.83 -14.53 -0.13
C HIS A 153 -33.78 -13.43 -0.65
N GLY A 154 -34.68 -13.75 -1.60
CA GLY A 154 -35.71 -12.83 -2.10
C GLY A 154 -35.19 -11.77 -3.07
N LEU A 155 -34.06 -12.02 -3.75
CA LEU A 155 -33.40 -11.04 -4.62
C LEU A 155 -33.55 -11.35 -6.13
N ALA A 156 -34.30 -12.38 -6.51
CA ALA A 156 -34.36 -12.83 -7.91
C ALA A 156 -34.64 -11.68 -8.91
N ASP A 157 -35.62 -10.83 -8.62
CA ASP A 157 -36.00 -9.70 -9.49
C ASP A 157 -35.02 -8.51 -9.43
N CYS A 158 -34.10 -8.51 -8.47
CA CYS A 158 -33.04 -7.51 -8.33
C CYS A 158 -31.74 -7.94 -9.02
N VAL A 159 -31.64 -9.19 -9.50
CA VAL A 159 -30.39 -9.73 -10.04
C VAL A 159 -30.40 -9.65 -11.55
N HIS A 160 -29.39 -8.99 -12.09
CA HIS A 160 -29.21 -8.79 -13.52
C HIS A 160 -27.83 -9.28 -13.93
N TYR A 161 -27.76 -10.19 -14.89
CA TYR A 161 -26.52 -10.43 -15.60
C TYR A 161 -26.20 -9.24 -16.48
N VAL A 162 -25.08 -8.58 -16.19
CA VAL A 162 -24.66 -7.37 -16.88
C VAL A 162 -23.47 -7.59 -17.80
N GLY A 163 -22.82 -8.76 -17.78
CA GLY A 163 -21.75 -9.08 -18.74
C GLY A 163 -20.56 -9.81 -18.12
N GLN A 164 -19.36 -9.48 -18.58
CA GLN A 164 -18.12 -10.17 -18.21
C GLN A 164 -16.92 -9.21 -18.17
N ALA A 165 -15.94 -9.56 -17.35
CA ALA A 165 -14.61 -8.98 -17.43
C ALA A 165 -13.80 -9.67 -18.54
N VAL A 166 -13.08 -8.90 -19.35
CA VAL A 166 -12.32 -9.41 -20.50
C VAL A 166 -10.88 -8.91 -20.45
N SER A 167 -9.94 -9.68 -21.00
CA SER A 167 -8.55 -9.20 -21.11
C SER A 167 -8.45 -7.98 -22.04
N GLY A 168 -7.55 -7.04 -21.72
CA GLY A 168 -7.28 -5.85 -22.53
C GLY A 168 -7.76 -4.55 -21.88
N ASP A 169 -7.96 -3.53 -22.72
CA ASP A 169 -8.14 -2.14 -22.31
C ASP A 169 -9.49 -1.53 -22.76
N ARG A 170 -10.46 -2.34 -23.18
CA ARG A 170 -11.76 -1.83 -23.63
C ARG A 170 -12.78 -1.85 -22.50
N PHE A 171 -13.41 -0.69 -22.27
CA PHE A 171 -14.58 -0.56 -21.40
C PHE A 171 -15.79 -0.30 -22.29
N VAL A 172 -16.64 -1.32 -22.46
CA VAL A 172 -17.76 -1.29 -23.40
C VAL A 172 -19.06 -1.56 -22.66
N ILE A 173 -20.03 -0.67 -22.86
CA ILE A 173 -21.40 -0.82 -22.38
C ILE A 173 -22.31 -0.74 -23.59
N THR A 174 -23.15 -1.76 -23.74
CA THR A 174 -24.14 -1.91 -24.80
C THR A 174 -25.55 -1.99 -24.23
N ALA A 175 -26.55 -1.81 -25.09
CA ALA A 175 -27.93 -2.14 -24.80
C ALA A 175 -28.57 -2.65 -26.10
N ASN A 176 -29.02 -3.91 -26.10
CA ASN A 176 -29.60 -4.56 -27.29
C ASN A 176 -28.64 -4.51 -28.49
N GLY A 177 -27.34 -4.72 -28.24
CA GLY A 177 -26.29 -4.67 -29.26
C GLY A 177 -25.94 -3.26 -29.77
N GLN A 178 -26.58 -2.20 -29.28
CA GLN A 178 -26.17 -0.81 -29.56
C GLN A 178 -25.15 -0.35 -28.53
N THR A 179 -24.04 0.23 -28.98
CA THR A 179 -23.06 0.84 -28.09
C THR A 179 -23.65 2.07 -27.40
N VAL A 180 -23.73 2.01 -26.06
CA VAL A 180 -24.14 3.14 -25.21
C VAL A 180 -22.93 3.97 -24.83
N PHE A 181 -21.84 3.30 -24.44
CA PHE A 181 -20.58 3.93 -24.07
C PHE A 181 -19.41 3.01 -24.41
N SER A 182 -18.32 3.55 -24.95
CA SER A 182 -17.13 2.76 -25.26
C SER A 182 -15.88 3.62 -25.21
N GLU A 183 -14.94 3.27 -24.33
CA GLU A 183 -13.69 4.00 -24.15
C GLU A 183 -12.52 3.05 -23.80
N SER A 184 -11.30 3.56 -23.87
CA SER A 184 -10.14 2.94 -23.24
C SER A 184 -10.29 2.99 -21.71
N ARG A 185 -10.17 1.83 -21.06
CA ARG A 185 -10.17 1.74 -19.60
C ARG A 185 -8.99 2.52 -19.01
N THR A 186 -7.83 2.54 -19.66
CA THR A 186 -6.67 3.37 -19.30
C THR A 186 -7.01 4.85 -19.32
N THR A 187 -7.70 5.35 -20.35
CA THR A 187 -8.16 6.74 -20.39
C THR A 187 -9.03 7.08 -19.18
N LEU A 188 -10.05 6.25 -18.89
CA LEU A 188 -10.93 6.43 -17.72
C LEU A 188 -10.15 6.42 -16.40
N ARG A 189 -9.21 5.48 -16.27
CA ARG A 189 -8.35 5.31 -15.09
C ARG A 189 -7.41 6.50 -14.87
N VAL A 190 -6.99 7.17 -15.95
CA VAL A 190 -6.18 8.40 -15.90
C VAL A 190 -7.04 9.57 -15.49
N TRP A 191 -8.21 9.79 -16.10
CA TRP A 191 -9.15 10.84 -15.68
C TRP A 191 -9.54 10.71 -14.21
N TRP A 192 -9.88 9.51 -13.77
CA TRP A 192 -10.20 9.22 -12.36
C TRP A 192 -9.04 9.56 -11.41
N ALA A 193 -7.79 9.45 -11.88
CA ALA A 193 -6.61 9.77 -11.08
C ALA A 193 -6.21 11.26 -11.08
N GLU A 194 -6.85 12.11 -11.89
CA GLU A 194 -6.43 13.51 -12.04
C GLU A 194 -6.56 14.29 -10.73
N THR A 195 -7.63 14.07 -9.95
CA THR A 195 -7.82 14.77 -8.67
C THR A 195 -6.70 14.43 -7.68
N THR A 196 -6.36 13.15 -7.50
CA THR A 196 -5.24 12.78 -6.60
C THR A 196 -3.90 13.26 -7.15
N TRP A 197 -3.73 13.30 -8.48
CA TRP A 197 -2.52 13.84 -9.08
C TRP A 197 -2.35 15.33 -8.79
N GLN A 198 -3.38 16.14 -9.03
CA GLN A 198 -3.32 17.58 -8.75
C GLN A 198 -3.10 17.86 -7.26
N MET A 199 -3.78 17.14 -6.37
CA MET A 199 -3.60 17.27 -4.92
C MET A 199 -2.19 16.87 -4.45
N GLN A 200 -1.61 15.80 -4.99
CA GLN A 200 -0.23 15.43 -4.68
C GLN A 200 0.72 16.48 -5.24
N ARG A 201 0.50 16.94 -6.47
CA ARG A 201 1.38 17.91 -7.16
C ARG A 201 1.44 19.27 -6.46
N LEU A 202 0.34 19.72 -5.85
CA LEU A 202 0.31 20.98 -5.09
C LEU A 202 0.86 20.84 -3.66
N ARG A 203 0.86 19.63 -3.09
CA ARG A 203 1.18 19.36 -1.69
C ARG A 203 2.57 18.77 -1.48
N ASP A 204 3.03 17.97 -2.43
CA ASP A 204 4.24 17.15 -2.39
C ASP A 204 5.25 17.63 -3.45
N ASN A 205 6.32 16.89 -3.68
CA ASN A 205 7.20 17.17 -4.81
C ASN A 205 6.46 16.92 -6.15
N PRO A 206 6.27 17.93 -7.01
CA PRO A 206 5.52 17.78 -8.25
C PRO A 206 6.14 16.76 -9.21
N GLU A 207 7.47 16.59 -9.22
CA GLU A 207 8.12 15.58 -10.07
C GLU A 207 7.71 14.15 -9.66
N CYS A 208 7.54 13.90 -8.36
CA CYS A 208 7.10 12.59 -7.87
C CYS A 208 5.62 12.36 -8.19
N ALA A 209 4.76 13.37 -8.00
CA ALA A 209 3.35 13.31 -8.34
C ALA A 209 3.14 13.08 -9.85
N ASP A 210 3.90 13.79 -10.70
CA ASP A 210 3.85 13.64 -12.15
C ASP A 210 4.31 12.25 -12.58
N GLN A 211 5.36 11.68 -11.96
CA GLN A 211 5.81 10.31 -12.22
C GLN A 211 4.76 9.26 -11.83
N GLU A 212 4.15 9.39 -10.64
CA GLU A 212 3.09 8.48 -10.19
C GLU A 212 1.86 8.55 -11.09
N HIS A 213 1.51 9.74 -11.57
CA HIS A 213 0.39 9.91 -12.49
C HIS A 213 0.70 9.36 -13.88
N GLN A 214 1.86 9.67 -14.45
CA GLN A 214 2.25 9.21 -15.78
C GLN A 214 2.40 7.69 -15.85
N ALA A 215 2.84 7.02 -14.78
CA ALA A 215 2.94 5.57 -14.76
C ALA A 215 1.57 4.88 -15.01
N LYS A 216 0.48 5.52 -14.61
CA LYS A 216 -0.89 5.00 -14.72
C LYS A 216 -1.43 4.93 -16.16
N SER A 217 -0.80 5.63 -17.10
CA SER A 217 -1.17 5.58 -18.52
C SER A 217 -0.47 4.47 -19.29
N ASN A 218 0.49 3.76 -18.67
CA ASN A 218 1.17 2.64 -19.28
C ASN A 218 0.40 1.33 -19.03
N ASP A 219 -0.45 0.94 -19.97
CA ASP A 219 -1.23 -0.30 -19.89
C ASP A 219 -0.38 -1.58 -19.85
N ALA A 220 0.88 -1.51 -20.28
CA ALA A 220 1.81 -2.64 -20.21
C ALA A 220 2.42 -2.87 -18.82
N ASP A 221 2.05 -2.09 -17.79
CA ASP A 221 2.44 -2.35 -16.40
C ASP A 221 1.87 -3.70 -15.94
N PRO A 222 2.70 -4.71 -15.63
CA PRO A 222 2.23 -6.02 -15.19
C PRO A 222 1.75 -6.03 -13.73
N GLY A 223 1.80 -4.88 -13.05
CA GLY A 223 1.53 -4.77 -11.63
C GLY A 223 2.61 -5.43 -10.78
N LEU A 224 2.26 -5.76 -9.54
CA LEU A 224 3.18 -6.44 -8.63
C LEU A 224 3.27 -7.92 -8.97
N ASN A 225 4.49 -8.38 -9.28
CA ASN A 225 4.77 -9.78 -9.62
C ASN A 225 5.98 -10.30 -8.84
N VAL A 226 5.97 -11.57 -8.44
CA VAL A 226 7.00 -12.18 -7.60
C VAL A 226 7.86 -13.16 -8.38
N LYS A 227 9.17 -13.21 -8.07
CA LYS A 227 10.06 -14.29 -8.48
C LYS A 227 10.84 -14.78 -7.26
N LEU A 228 10.83 -16.10 -7.05
CA LEU A 228 11.44 -16.70 -5.87
C LEU A 228 12.71 -17.47 -6.28
N SER A 229 13.75 -17.34 -5.46
CA SER A 229 15.03 -18.05 -5.57
C SER A 229 15.14 -19.23 -4.61
N PHE A 230 14.15 -19.39 -3.72
CA PHE A 230 14.07 -20.40 -2.68
C PHE A 230 12.60 -20.84 -2.49
N ASP A 231 12.39 -21.96 -1.79
CA ASP A 231 11.04 -22.40 -1.41
C ASP A 231 10.58 -21.66 -0.16
N ILE A 232 9.51 -20.86 -0.29
CA ILE A 232 8.95 -20.08 0.82
C ILE A 232 8.27 -20.94 1.89
N ASN A 233 7.97 -22.20 1.58
CA ASN A 233 7.33 -23.13 2.51
C ASN A 233 8.36 -24.01 3.25
N GLU A 234 9.62 -23.98 2.83
CA GLU A 234 10.70 -24.69 3.52
C GLU A 234 11.08 -23.95 4.81
N ASP A 235 10.72 -24.53 5.96
CA ASP A 235 11.16 -24.03 7.26
C ASP A 235 12.57 -24.55 7.60
N VAL A 236 13.59 -23.81 7.13
CA VAL A 236 15.00 -24.11 7.41
C VAL A 236 15.37 -24.03 8.89
N ALA A 237 14.54 -23.39 9.73
CA ALA A 237 14.76 -23.28 11.18
C ALA A 237 14.18 -24.49 11.95
N ALA A 238 13.28 -25.26 11.34
CA ALA A 238 12.59 -26.38 11.99
C ALA A 238 13.51 -27.40 12.68
N PRO A 239 14.66 -27.83 12.10
CA PRO A 239 15.58 -28.74 12.78
C PRO A 239 16.16 -28.17 14.09
N PHE A 240 16.37 -26.85 14.16
CA PHE A 240 16.86 -26.18 15.36
C PHE A 240 15.74 -26.00 16.39
N ILE A 241 14.55 -25.59 15.94
CA ILE A 241 13.36 -25.46 16.80
C ILE A 241 13.03 -26.79 17.48
N ALA A 242 13.12 -27.89 16.73
CA ALA A 242 12.83 -29.24 17.23
C ALA A 242 13.75 -29.69 18.38
N THR A 243 14.92 -29.09 18.53
CA THR A 243 15.81 -29.37 19.68
C THR A 243 15.28 -28.80 21.00
N GLY A 244 14.33 -27.86 20.94
CA GLY A 244 13.84 -27.11 22.10
C GLY A 244 14.79 -26.00 22.58
N ALA A 245 16.00 -25.88 22.04
CA ALA A 245 16.92 -24.81 22.38
C ALA A 245 16.51 -23.50 21.69
N ARG A 246 16.17 -22.49 22.47
CA ARG A 246 15.68 -21.19 21.98
C ARG A 246 16.68 -20.07 22.31
N PRO A 247 17.44 -19.55 21.33
CA PRO A 247 18.36 -18.44 21.57
C PRO A 247 17.57 -17.16 21.87
N LYS A 248 18.11 -16.32 22.77
CA LYS A 248 17.52 -15.02 23.08
C LYS A 248 17.82 -13.99 21.99
N VAL A 249 16.82 -13.19 21.64
CA VAL A 249 16.98 -11.96 20.85
C VAL A 249 16.54 -10.75 21.66
N ALA A 250 17.39 -9.72 21.71
CA ALA A 250 17.04 -8.44 22.31
C ALA A 250 16.17 -7.66 21.32
N VAL A 251 14.87 -7.59 21.58
CA VAL A 251 13.92 -6.78 20.82
C VAL A 251 13.98 -5.36 21.36
N LEU A 252 14.88 -4.57 20.78
CA LEU A 252 15.27 -3.28 21.29
C LEU A 252 14.24 -2.21 20.90
N ARG A 253 13.77 -1.46 21.90
CA ARG A 253 12.86 -0.32 21.72
C ARG A 253 13.22 0.88 22.57
N GLU A 254 12.77 2.05 22.11
CA GLU A 254 12.87 3.35 22.79
C GLU A 254 11.47 3.98 22.84
N GLN A 255 11.27 5.04 23.62
CA GLN A 255 10.06 5.84 23.61
C GLN A 255 9.68 6.28 22.18
N GLY A 256 8.49 5.91 21.73
CA GLY A 256 7.98 6.19 20.37
C GLY A 256 8.21 5.07 19.35
N VAL A 257 8.97 4.02 19.68
CA VAL A 257 8.99 2.78 18.89
C VAL A 257 7.64 2.08 19.00
N ASN A 258 7.07 1.64 17.87
CA ASN A 258 5.71 1.10 17.81
C ASN A 258 5.59 -0.20 17.01
N SER A 259 6.70 -0.74 16.50
CA SER A 259 6.73 -1.98 15.72
C SER A 259 7.51 -3.13 16.39
N HIS A 260 7.55 -3.15 17.72
CA HIS A 260 8.33 -4.14 18.48
C HIS A 260 7.59 -5.47 18.68
N VAL A 261 6.25 -5.46 18.72
CA VAL A 261 5.46 -6.69 18.95
C VAL A 261 5.49 -7.61 17.75
N GLU A 262 5.25 -7.09 16.54
CA GLU A 262 5.32 -7.87 15.31
C GLU A 262 6.76 -8.34 15.00
N MET A 263 7.76 -7.56 15.40
CA MET A 263 9.16 -7.96 15.31
C MET A 263 9.44 -9.15 16.23
N ALA A 264 9.02 -9.08 17.49
CA ALA A 264 9.13 -10.17 18.44
C ALA A 264 8.44 -11.44 17.93
N ALA A 265 7.23 -11.31 17.39
CA ALA A 265 6.47 -12.43 16.83
C ALA A 265 7.19 -13.10 15.65
N ALA A 266 7.83 -12.33 14.76
CA ALA A 266 8.60 -12.86 13.64
C ALA A 266 9.80 -13.70 14.10
N PHE A 267 10.58 -13.19 15.06
CA PHE A 267 11.69 -13.94 15.66
C PHE A 267 11.21 -15.15 16.46
N HIS A 268 10.11 -15.03 17.19
CA HIS A 268 9.51 -16.13 17.94
C HIS A 268 9.13 -17.30 17.03
N ARG A 269 8.52 -17.01 15.87
CA ARG A 269 8.19 -18.01 14.84
C ARG A 269 9.45 -18.72 14.31
N ALA A 270 10.56 -17.99 14.18
CA ALA A 270 11.86 -18.55 13.79
C ALA A 270 12.62 -19.29 14.92
N GLY A 271 12.00 -19.46 16.11
CA GLY A 271 12.57 -20.26 17.20
C GLY A 271 13.26 -19.48 18.33
N PHE A 272 13.23 -18.15 18.31
CA PHE A 272 13.91 -17.34 19.34
C PHE A 272 13.03 -17.09 20.57
N ASP A 273 13.67 -16.89 21.72
CA ASP A 273 13.05 -16.25 22.87
C ASP A 273 13.21 -14.72 22.72
N ALA A 274 12.13 -14.07 22.31
CA ALA A 274 12.08 -12.63 22.08
C ALA A 274 11.95 -11.88 23.42
N ILE A 275 12.99 -11.15 23.80
CA ILE A 275 13.02 -10.40 25.06
C ILE A 275 12.78 -8.91 24.75
N ASP A 276 11.76 -8.33 25.39
CA ASP A 276 11.55 -6.89 25.35
C ASP A 276 12.70 -6.19 26.09
N VAL A 277 13.45 -5.36 25.37
CA VAL A 277 14.56 -4.58 25.93
C VAL A 277 14.31 -3.12 25.62
N HIS A 278 13.83 -2.38 26.61
CA HIS A 278 13.71 -0.93 26.49
C HIS A 278 15.06 -0.27 26.77
N MET A 279 15.35 0.87 26.13
CA MET A 279 16.55 1.65 26.41
C MET A 279 16.70 2.03 27.89
N SER A 280 15.58 2.23 28.59
CA SER A 280 15.59 2.47 30.04
C SER A 280 16.05 1.27 30.86
N ASP A 281 15.92 0.04 30.36
CA ASP A 281 16.40 -1.18 31.02
C ASP A 281 17.93 -1.25 30.95
N LEU A 282 18.50 -0.93 29.79
CA LEU A 282 19.95 -0.81 29.59
C LEU A 282 20.51 0.33 30.45
N LEU A 283 19.88 1.51 30.44
CA LEU A 283 20.28 2.69 31.21
C LEU A 283 20.22 2.49 32.73
N ALA A 284 19.31 1.64 33.22
CA ALA A 284 19.19 1.32 34.64
C ALA A 284 19.96 0.05 35.05
N GLY A 285 20.54 -0.69 34.08
CA GLY A 285 21.23 -1.95 34.35
C GLY A 285 20.29 -3.10 34.75
N ARG A 286 19.02 -3.05 34.35
CA ARG A 286 18.05 -4.14 34.57
C ARG A 286 18.30 -5.34 33.66
N THR A 287 18.95 -5.09 32.52
CA THR A 287 19.39 -6.10 31.56
C THR A 287 20.68 -5.62 30.90
N GLY A 288 21.46 -6.58 30.37
CA GLY A 288 22.70 -6.33 29.64
C GLY A 288 22.75 -7.09 28.30
N LEU A 289 23.45 -6.54 27.31
CA LEU A 289 23.60 -7.11 25.96
C LEU A 289 24.56 -8.30 25.90
N GLU A 290 25.35 -8.56 26.95
CA GLU A 290 26.25 -9.71 27.04
C GLU A 290 25.52 -11.05 26.96
N GLY A 291 24.28 -11.11 27.48
CA GLY A 291 23.45 -12.31 27.50
C GLY A 291 22.77 -12.64 26.17
N PHE A 292 23.04 -11.86 25.12
CA PHE A 292 22.41 -11.99 23.81
C PHE A 292 23.42 -12.31 22.72
N HIS A 293 23.02 -13.13 21.76
CA HIS A 293 23.73 -13.34 20.49
C HIS A 293 23.04 -12.67 19.30
N ALA A 294 21.80 -12.22 19.48
CA ALA A 294 21.04 -11.50 18.47
C ALA A 294 20.38 -10.26 19.09
N LEU A 295 20.37 -9.17 18.33
CA LEU A 295 19.65 -7.95 18.66
C LEU A 295 18.90 -7.43 17.44
N VAL A 296 17.70 -6.90 17.65
CA VAL A 296 16.96 -6.19 16.62
C VAL A 296 16.50 -4.82 17.12
N ALA A 297 16.86 -3.77 16.39
CA ALA A 297 16.33 -2.43 16.60
C ALA A 297 15.04 -2.24 15.79
N CYS A 298 13.92 -2.02 16.48
CA CYS A 298 12.59 -2.01 15.89
C CYS A 298 12.20 -0.68 15.20
N GLY A 299 11.11 -0.73 14.44
CA GLY A 299 10.54 0.43 13.74
C GLY A 299 9.63 1.30 14.63
N GLY A 300 9.42 2.54 14.19
CA GLY A 300 8.50 3.49 14.81
C GLY A 300 8.94 4.94 14.62
N PHE A 301 8.62 5.79 15.60
CA PHE A 301 8.94 7.22 15.61
C PHE A 301 9.60 7.56 16.94
N SER A 302 10.79 7.01 17.20
CA SER A 302 11.53 7.31 18.44
C SER A 302 11.66 8.83 18.61
N TYR A 303 11.23 9.37 19.75
CA TYR A 303 11.19 10.83 20.00
C TYR A 303 10.41 11.64 18.95
N GLY A 304 9.45 11.04 18.25
CA GLY A 304 8.69 11.70 17.18
C GLY A 304 9.54 12.12 15.97
N ASP A 305 10.70 11.50 15.78
CA ASP A 305 11.71 11.84 14.77
C ASP A 305 12.26 13.29 14.85
N VAL A 306 12.05 13.95 15.98
CA VAL A 306 12.60 15.29 16.26
C VAL A 306 14.12 15.21 16.30
N LEU A 307 14.79 16.24 15.76
CA LEU A 307 16.25 16.29 15.53
C LEU A 307 16.78 15.32 14.45
N GLY A 308 15.87 14.66 13.73
CA GLY A 308 16.17 13.67 12.70
C GLY A 308 15.84 12.26 13.17
N ALA A 309 15.25 11.47 12.28
CA ALA A 309 14.76 10.15 12.63
C ALA A 309 15.90 9.21 13.05
N GLY A 310 15.70 8.52 14.18
CA GLY A 310 16.70 7.65 14.82
C GLY A 310 17.90 8.39 15.43
N GLU A 311 18.03 9.72 15.27
CA GLU A 311 19.17 10.49 15.80
C GLU A 311 19.10 10.61 17.32
N GLY A 312 17.92 10.91 17.89
CA GLY A 312 17.74 11.01 19.35
C GLY A 312 18.09 9.71 20.06
N TRP A 313 17.61 8.58 19.52
CA TRP A 313 17.90 7.25 20.03
C TRP A 313 19.38 6.87 19.90
N ALA A 314 20.00 7.11 18.74
CA ALA A 314 21.43 6.85 18.58
C ALA A 314 22.26 7.71 19.54
N LYS A 315 21.97 9.01 19.65
CA LYS A 315 22.73 9.94 20.50
C LYS A 315 22.53 9.66 21.99
N SER A 316 21.38 9.16 22.42
CA SER A 316 21.19 8.75 23.82
C SER A 316 22.10 7.59 24.20
N ILE A 317 22.37 6.67 23.26
CA ILE A 317 23.37 5.61 23.39
C ILE A 317 24.78 6.21 23.40
N LEU A 318 25.13 7.03 22.39
CA LEU A 318 26.49 7.56 22.23
C LEU A 318 26.93 8.47 23.38
N PHE A 319 26.01 9.24 23.96
CA PHE A 319 26.30 10.20 25.03
C PHE A 319 26.21 9.59 26.43
N ASN A 320 25.93 8.30 26.54
CA ASN A 320 26.05 7.55 27.79
C ASN A 320 27.19 6.53 27.66
N ASP A 321 28.37 6.84 28.22
CA ASP A 321 29.57 6.02 28.03
C ASP A 321 29.34 4.53 28.33
N ARG A 322 28.61 4.21 29.41
CA ARG A 322 28.34 2.81 29.79
C ARG A 322 27.53 2.07 28.73
N VAL A 323 26.43 2.66 28.26
CA VAL A 323 25.58 2.03 27.25
C VAL A 323 26.28 2.03 25.89
N ARG A 324 27.01 3.10 25.54
CA ARG A 324 27.85 3.14 24.33
C ARG A 324 28.82 1.96 24.30
N ASP A 325 29.55 1.73 25.38
CA ASP A 325 30.55 0.67 25.47
C ASP A 325 29.90 -0.72 25.44
N GLU A 326 28.69 -0.87 25.97
CA GLU A 326 27.88 -2.09 25.90
C GLU A 326 27.48 -2.43 24.45
N PHE A 327 26.99 -1.45 23.69
CA PHE A 327 26.69 -1.62 22.26
C PHE A 327 27.96 -1.90 21.44
N ALA A 328 29.04 -1.15 21.68
CA ALA A 328 30.31 -1.37 20.99
C ALA A 328 30.81 -2.80 21.25
N THR A 329 30.78 -3.26 22.50
CA THR A 329 31.17 -4.63 22.87
C THR A 329 30.29 -5.67 22.18
N PHE A 330 28.97 -5.46 22.13
CA PHE A 330 28.06 -6.34 21.40
C PHE A 330 28.46 -6.45 19.91
N PHE A 331 28.64 -5.33 19.22
CA PHE A 331 28.96 -5.33 17.78
C PHE A 331 30.35 -5.88 17.43
N HIS A 332 31.31 -5.83 18.37
CA HIS A 332 32.66 -6.34 18.15
C HIS A 332 32.81 -7.84 18.47
N ARG A 333 31.79 -8.49 19.05
CA ARG A 333 31.81 -9.94 19.30
C ARG A 333 31.75 -10.71 17.97
N PRO A 334 32.49 -11.83 17.83
CA PRO A 334 32.67 -12.50 16.55
C PRO A 334 31.43 -13.24 16.00
N GLN A 335 30.41 -13.46 16.83
CA GLN A 335 29.26 -14.32 16.53
C GLN A 335 27.91 -13.66 16.87
N THR A 336 27.88 -12.34 16.95
CA THR A 336 26.65 -11.58 17.20
C THR A 336 25.97 -11.19 15.90
N LEU A 337 24.65 -11.26 15.87
CA LEU A 337 23.82 -10.80 14.77
C LEU A 337 23.03 -9.56 15.18
N ALA A 338 22.94 -8.58 14.29
CA ALA A 338 22.15 -7.37 14.50
C ALA A 338 21.28 -7.08 13.27
N LEU A 339 20.04 -6.68 13.51
CA LEU A 339 19.12 -6.21 12.48
C LEU A 339 18.55 -4.84 12.88
N GLY A 340 18.53 -3.88 11.95
CA GLY A 340 17.84 -2.60 12.14
C GLY A 340 16.76 -2.44 11.08
N VAL A 341 15.51 -2.21 11.50
CA VAL A 341 14.36 -2.05 10.59
C VAL A 341 13.74 -0.67 10.75
N CYS A 342 13.56 0.04 9.63
CA CYS A 342 12.99 1.39 9.58
C CYS A 342 13.70 2.36 10.55
N ASN A 343 13.07 2.72 11.68
CA ASN A 343 13.66 3.58 12.69
C ASN A 343 14.92 2.98 13.34
N GLY A 344 14.93 1.67 13.59
CA GLY A 344 16.13 0.96 14.03
C GLY A 344 17.26 0.96 12.99
N CYS A 345 16.94 0.96 11.69
CA CYS A 345 17.93 1.10 10.62
C CYS A 345 18.58 2.50 10.66
N GLN A 346 17.79 3.55 10.86
CA GLN A 346 18.30 4.92 10.99
C GLN A 346 19.17 5.06 12.24
N MET A 347 18.70 4.56 13.38
CA MET A 347 19.44 4.58 14.63
C MET A 347 20.81 3.89 14.45
N MET A 348 20.84 2.67 13.90
CA MET A 348 22.10 1.96 13.65
C MET A 348 22.99 2.67 12.64
N SER A 349 22.42 3.34 11.62
CA SER A 349 23.21 4.15 10.69
C SER A 349 23.93 5.33 11.36
N ASN A 350 23.33 5.88 12.43
CA ASN A 350 23.91 6.93 13.25
C ASN A 350 24.88 6.37 14.31
N LEU A 351 24.82 5.07 14.62
CA LEU A 351 25.78 4.35 15.48
C LEU A 351 26.98 3.76 14.73
N ARG A 352 27.20 4.11 13.46
CA ARG A 352 28.26 3.54 12.62
C ARG A 352 29.65 3.55 13.25
N GLU A 353 29.96 4.49 14.15
CA GLU A 353 31.26 4.53 14.83
C GLU A 353 31.49 3.36 15.80
N LEU A 354 30.41 2.69 16.24
CA LEU A 354 30.46 1.52 17.12
C LEU A 354 30.40 0.19 16.35
N ILE A 355 30.09 0.21 15.05
CA ILE A 355 29.78 -0.99 14.25
C ILE A 355 30.93 -1.28 13.28
N PRO A 356 31.67 -2.39 13.46
CA PRO A 356 32.75 -2.78 12.55
C PRO A 356 32.26 -2.95 11.11
N GLY A 357 33.01 -2.44 10.14
CA GLY A 357 32.64 -2.57 8.73
C GLY A 357 31.34 -1.82 8.42
N SER A 358 31.16 -0.61 8.94
CA SER A 358 30.02 0.25 8.59
C SER A 358 30.46 1.61 8.04
N GLU A 359 31.74 1.79 7.71
CA GLU A 359 32.34 3.09 7.36
C GLU A 359 31.70 3.71 6.11
N LEU A 360 31.13 2.87 5.25
CA LEU A 360 30.47 3.28 4.01
C LEU A 360 28.94 3.34 4.12
N TRP A 361 28.35 3.10 5.29
CA TRP A 361 26.89 3.14 5.42
C TRP A 361 26.36 4.56 5.17
N PRO A 362 25.21 4.67 4.48
CA PRO A 362 24.59 5.96 4.20
C PRO A 362 23.91 6.53 5.44
N ARG A 363 23.53 7.81 5.32
CA ARG A 363 22.47 8.39 6.15
C ARG A 363 21.12 8.24 5.46
N PHE A 364 20.08 8.15 6.29
CA PHE A 364 18.68 8.11 5.89
C PHE A 364 18.03 9.46 6.20
N VAL A 365 17.54 10.16 5.18
CA VAL A 365 16.99 11.51 5.30
C VAL A 365 15.63 11.63 4.63
N ARG A 366 14.99 12.80 4.73
CA ARG A 366 13.69 13.09 4.11
C ARG A 366 13.57 12.58 2.67
N ASN A 367 12.43 11.97 2.36
CA ASN A 367 12.07 11.51 1.02
C ASN A 367 12.18 12.61 -0.04
N THR A 368 12.46 12.22 -1.28
CA THR A 368 12.39 13.13 -2.43
C THR A 368 10.96 13.65 -2.66
N SER A 369 9.93 12.86 -2.35
CA SER A 369 8.52 13.29 -2.41
C SER A 369 8.17 14.34 -1.35
N ASP A 370 9.01 14.52 -0.34
CA ASP A 370 8.74 15.29 0.86
C ASP A 370 7.48 14.85 1.63
N ARG A 371 7.05 13.60 1.40
CA ARG A 371 5.90 12.99 2.05
C ARG A 371 6.30 11.68 2.73
N PHE A 372 5.50 11.29 3.74
CA PHE A 372 5.56 9.95 4.28
C PHE A 372 4.95 8.97 3.27
N GLU A 373 5.66 7.89 2.95
CA GLU A 373 5.22 6.89 1.97
C GLU A 373 4.83 5.59 2.69
N ALA A 374 3.55 5.26 2.64
CA ALA A 374 3.02 3.96 3.02
C ALA A 374 2.70 3.18 1.75
N ARG A 375 3.63 2.35 1.27
CA ARG A 375 3.51 1.64 -0.01
C ARG A 375 3.69 0.14 0.18
N PHE A 376 3.04 -0.64 -0.69
CA PHE A 376 3.39 -2.02 -0.94
C PHE A 376 4.27 -2.05 -2.19
N SER A 377 5.55 -2.39 -2.02
CA SER A 377 6.57 -2.09 -3.02
C SER A 377 7.34 -3.32 -3.46
N LEU A 378 7.75 -3.32 -4.73
CA LEU A 378 8.57 -4.38 -5.28
C LEU A 378 10.05 -4.05 -5.05
N VAL A 379 10.79 -4.98 -4.43
CA VAL A 379 12.23 -4.85 -4.14
C VAL A 379 12.99 -6.01 -4.75
N GLU A 380 14.32 -5.97 -4.77
CA GLU A 380 15.13 -7.10 -5.22
C GLU A 380 16.22 -7.39 -4.18
N VAL A 381 16.38 -8.67 -3.82
CA VAL A 381 17.51 -9.12 -3.01
C VAL A 381 18.71 -9.31 -3.94
N THR A 382 19.75 -8.51 -3.74
CA THR A 382 20.97 -8.53 -4.55
C THR A 382 22.06 -9.38 -3.87
N GLN A 383 23.27 -9.49 -4.43
CA GLN A 383 24.35 -10.22 -3.75
C GLN A 383 25.02 -9.33 -2.68
N SER A 384 25.21 -9.83 -1.46
CA SER A 384 26.03 -9.18 -0.41
C SER A 384 26.50 -10.15 0.67
N PRO A 385 27.34 -9.69 1.63
CA PRO A 385 27.72 -10.47 2.81
C PRO A 385 26.61 -10.66 3.86
N SER A 386 25.38 -10.16 3.65
CA SER A 386 24.32 -10.27 4.65
C SER A 386 23.94 -11.73 4.92
N LEU A 387 24.21 -12.19 6.14
CA LEU A 387 23.86 -13.55 6.59
C LEU A 387 22.35 -13.75 6.66
N LEU A 388 21.60 -12.70 6.98
CA LEU A 388 20.13 -12.74 7.11
C LEU A 388 19.41 -12.90 5.77
N LEU A 389 20.11 -12.72 4.65
CA LEU A 389 19.55 -12.81 3.28
C LEU A 389 20.14 -13.97 2.49
N GLN A 390 20.78 -14.92 3.18
CA GLN A 390 21.31 -16.13 2.57
C GLN A 390 20.18 -16.92 1.87
N GLY A 391 20.48 -17.50 0.71
CA GLY A 391 19.51 -18.28 -0.07
C GLY A 391 18.49 -17.43 -0.85
N MET A 392 18.31 -16.16 -0.47
CA MET A 392 17.31 -15.27 -1.08
C MET A 392 17.81 -14.55 -2.35
N VAL A 393 19.12 -14.58 -2.63
CA VAL A 393 19.70 -13.88 -3.80
C VAL A 393 19.31 -14.57 -5.10
N ALA A 394 18.65 -13.84 -6.00
CA ALA A 394 18.35 -14.34 -7.34
C ALA A 394 19.63 -14.42 -8.20
N ARG A 395 19.86 -15.56 -8.87
CA ARG A 395 21.05 -15.81 -9.72
C ARG A 395 21.18 -14.90 -10.96
N ARG A 396 20.16 -14.09 -11.28
CA ARG A 396 20.15 -13.05 -12.31
C ARG A 396 19.04 -12.06 -11.96
N CYS A 397 19.29 -10.77 -12.18
CA CYS A 397 18.42 -9.65 -11.82
C CYS A 397 16.94 -10.06 -11.85
N ARG A 398 16.24 -10.00 -10.72
CA ARG A 398 14.78 -9.80 -10.56
C ARG A 398 14.24 -10.29 -9.19
N LEU A 399 13.88 -9.29 -8.39
CA LEU A 399 12.66 -9.00 -7.62
C LEU A 399 12.02 -10.04 -6.65
N LEU A 400 11.98 -9.67 -5.35
CA LEU A 400 11.17 -10.19 -4.24
C LEU A 400 10.20 -9.08 -3.76
N SER A 401 8.91 -9.36 -3.54
CA SER A 401 8.02 -8.33 -2.97
C SER A 401 8.21 -8.23 -1.45
N LEU A 402 8.36 -7.01 -0.93
CA LEU A 402 8.41 -6.73 0.50
C LEU A 402 7.67 -5.43 0.77
N MET A 403 6.75 -5.41 1.74
CA MET A 403 6.13 -4.17 2.19
C MET A 403 7.21 -3.27 2.81
N VAL A 404 7.44 -2.10 2.23
CA VAL A 404 8.34 -1.09 2.82
C VAL A 404 7.48 0.07 3.31
N LYS A 405 7.26 0.14 4.63
CA LYS A 405 6.87 1.38 5.30
C LYS A 405 8.16 2.13 5.65
N GLY A 406 8.49 3.17 4.92
CA GLY A 406 9.73 3.89 5.18
C GLY A 406 9.90 5.11 4.28
N ALA A 407 10.28 6.23 4.92
CA ALA A 407 10.38 7.53 4.29
C ALA A 407 11.84 8.00 4.18
N TRP A 408 12.69 7.31 3.42
CA TRP A 408 14.12 7.69 3.42
C TRP A 408 14.80 7.73 2.06
N LYS A 409 15.40 8.89 1.78
CA LYS A 409 16.39 9.11 0.73
C LYS A 409 17.79 8.82 1.28
N TYR A 410 18.66 8.30 0.42
CA TYR A 410 20.09 8.13 0.70
C TYR A 410 20.86 9.39 0.31
N VAL A 411 21.71 9.89 1.22
CA VAL A 411 22.75 10.86 0.84
C VAL A 411 24.06 10.09 0.61
N MET A 412 24.22 9.59 -0.61
CA MET A 412 25.43 8.93 -1.06
C MET A 412 26.21 9.90 -1.95
N GLY A 413 27.09 10.71 -1.36
CA GLY A 413 27.96 11.65 -2.10
C GLY A 413 29.03 10.93 -2.95
N ARG A 414 30.29 11.40 -2.90
CA ARG A 414 31.42 10.79 -3.63
C ARG A 414 31.70 9.30 -3.28
N ILE A 415 31.07 8.79 -2.23
CA ILE A 415 31.23 7.44 -1.68
C ILE A 415 30.44 6.38 -2.46
N TRP A 416 29.43 6.78 -3.25
CA TRP A 416 28.56 5.84 -3.99
C TRP A 416 29.31 4.79 -4.82
N ARG A 417 30.35 5.22 -5.55
CA ARG A 417 31.15 4.32 -6.39
C ARG A 417 31.92 3.28 -5.57
N HIS A 418 32.44 3.67 -4.40
CA HIS A 418 33.14 2.76 -3.49
C HIS A 418 32.19 1.81 -2.76
N TRP A 419 31.01 2.30 -2.34
CA TRP A 419 29.98 1.47 -1.70
C TRP A 419 29.45 0.40 -2.66
N LYS A 420 29.18 0.78 -3.92
CA LYS A 420 28.80 -0.17 -4.98
C LYS A 420 29.91 -1.20 -5.27
N ALA A 421 31.18 -0.76 -5.29
CA ALA A 421 32.31 -1.66 -5.53
C ALA A 421 32.53 -2.69 -4.41
N LYS A 422 32.16 -2.38 -3.16
CA LYS A 422 32.23 -3.34 -2.04
C LYS A 422 31.06 -4.34 -1.99
N GLY A 423 30.01 -4.17 -2.80
CA GLY A 423 28.87 -5.09 -2.86
C GLY A 423 27.87 -4.97 -1.69
N TRP A 424 27.80 -3.80 -1.04
CA TRP A 424 27.06 -3.61 0.22
C TRP A 424 25.63 -3.06 0.03
N TRP A 425 25.00 -3.36 -1.10
CA TRP A 425 23.73 -2.77 -1.55
C TRP A 425 22.52 -2.97 -0.61
N HIS A 426 22.65 -3.77 0.46
CA HIS A 426 21.54 -4.30 1.28
C HIS A 426 21.34 -3.59 2.61
N CYS A 427 22.31 -2.80 3.08
CA CYS A 427 22.14 -1.95 4.27
C CYS A 427 21.11 -0.82 4.06
N ALA A 428 20.30 -0.92 3.00
CA ALA A 428 19.55 0.12 2.35
C ALA A 428 18.53 -0.52 1.39
N MET A 429 17.58 -1.32 1.88
CA MET A 429 16.43 -1.71 1.06
C MET A 429 15.48 -0.50 0.92
N SER A 430 15.65 0.29 -0.13
CA SER A 430 14.63 1.21 -0.64
C SER A 430 14.89 1.56 -2.12
N ILE A 431 13.79 1.77 -2.82
CA ILE A 431 13.58 1.76 -4.27
C ILE A 431 14.29 2.93 -4.95
N THR A 432 15.17 2.65 -5.90
CA THR A 432 15.58 3.63 -6.91
C THR A 432 14.72 3.44 -8.16
N SER A 433 13.98 4.48 -8.57
CA SER A 433 13.41 4.52 -9.92
C SER A 433 14.54 4.45 -10.95
N ALA A 434 14.37 3.58 -11.94
CA ALA A 434 15.32 3.44 -13.04
C ALA A 434 15.34 4.74 -13.85
N LYS A 435 16.39 5.56 -13.68
CA LYS A 435 16.66 6.70 -14.56
C LYS A 435 16.99 6.20 -15.96
N SER A 436 16.27 6.76 -16.93
CA SER A 436 16.65 6.79 -18.33
C SER A 436 18.05 7.43 -18.49
N LEU A 437 18.90 6.76 -19.27
CA LEU A 437 20.20 7.26 -19.69
C LEU A 437 20.02 8.16 -20.92
N LYS A 438 20.43 9.44 -20.82
CA LYS A 438 21.56 9.98 -21.60
C LYS A 438 21.93 11.40 -21.17
N PRO A 439 23.22 11.77 -21.22
CA PRO A 439 23.72 13.08 -20.81
C PRO A 439 23.81 14.04 -22.00
N THR A 440 23.33 15.28 -21.84
CA THR A 440 23.72 16.39 -22.71
C THR A 440 24.53 17.41 -21.92
N ARG A 441 25.79 17.57 -22.37
CA ARG A 441 26.68 18.67 -22.00
C ARG A 441 26.09 19.98 -22.50
N LEU A 442 26.11 21.04 -21.70
CA LEU A 442 26.31 22.41 -22.21
C LEU A 442 26.92 23.31 -21.11
N THR A 443 28.22 23.53 -21.30
CA THR A 443 29.02 24.75 -21.14
C THR A 443 28.62 25.84 -20.12
N ARG A 444 29.60 26.14 -19.26
CA ARG A 444 29.80 27.40 -18.53
C ARG A 444 29.72 28.60 -19.47
N THR A 445 28.94 29.61 -19.09
CA THR A 445 29.23 31.01 -19.42
C THR A 445 28.97 31.88 -18.19
N VAL A 446 30.01 32.63 -17.84
CA VAL A 446 30.09 33.61 -16.76
C VAL A 446 29.42 34.91 -17.23
N HIS A 447 28.58 35.54 -16.42
CA HIS A 447 28.44 37.00 -16.44
C HIS A 447 28.20 37.59 -15.05
N ARG A 448 28.88 38.71 -14.82
CA ARG A 448 29.05 39.48 -13.59
C ARG A 448 27.79 40.24 -13.16
N THR A 449 27.58 40.25 -11.84
CA THR A 449 27.31 41.39 -10.94
C THR A 449 26.66 42.67 -11.50
N VAL A 450 25.49 43.05 -10.96
CA VAL A 450 25.18 44.41 -10.47
C VAL A 450 24.20 44.34 -9.28
N LEU A 451 24.57 45.00 -8.18
CA LEU A 451 23.77 45.28 -6.98
C LEU A 451 22.63 46.28 -7.26
N ARG A 452 21.46 46.13 -6.62
CA ARG A 452 20.93 47.08 -5.60
C ARG A 452 19.49 46.76 -5.16
N ARG A 453 19.36 46.64 -3.82
CA ARG A 453 18.31 47.15 -2.92
C ARG A 453 16.84 47.09 -3.37
N SER A 454 16.08 46.28 -2.64
CA SER A 454 14.75 46.67 -2.14
C SER A 454 14.49 45.98 -0.81
N ARG A 455 14.38 46.80 0.25
CA ARG A 455 13.90 46.40 1.58
C ARG A 455 12.40 46.12 1.44
N LEU A 456 11.94 44.96 1.90
CA LEU A 456 10.53 44.75 2.19
C LEU A 456 10.39 44.43 3.68
N LYS A 457 9.59 45.29 4.32
CA LYS A 457 9.26 45.31 5.73
C LYS A 457 8.49 44.04 6.11
N VAL A 458 8.92 43.42 7.21
CA VAL A 458 8.06 42.54 8.01
C VAL A 458 7.01 43.44 8.67
N VAL A 459 5.75 43.13 8.45
CA VAL A 459 4.62 43.68 9.22
C VAL A 459 4.00 42.50 9.93
N GLU A 460 4.27 42.39 11.23
CA GLU A 460 3.47 41.60 12.15
C GLU A 460 2.19 42.39 12.45
N LEU A 461 1.04 41.74 12.38
CA LEU A 461 -0.23 42.25 12.92
C LEU A 461 -0.73 41.26 13.99
N PRO A 462 -1.14 41.75 15.17
CA PRO A 462 -1.64 40.91 16.26
C PRO A 462 -3.15 40.67 16.14
N LEU A 463 -3.55 39.41 16.03
CA LEU A 463 -4.42 38.64 16.95
C LEU A 463 -4.81 37.31 16.29
#